data_AF-A0A661UVG0-F1
#
_entry.id   AF-A0A661UVG0-F1
#
_cell.length_a   1.000
_cell.length_b   1.000
_cell.length_c   1.000
_cell.angle_alpha   90.00
_cell.angle_beta   90.00
_cell.angle_gamma   90.00
#
_symmetry.space_group_name_H-M   'P 1'
#
loop_
_entity.id
_entity.type
_entity.pdbx_description
1 polymer ?
#
loop_
_entity_poly.entity_id
_entity_poly.type
_entity_poly.pdbx_seq_one_letter_code
_entity_poly.pdbx_strand_id
1 'polypeptide(L)'
;MSDRRQATGIILAGGSSVRMGKDKANLELSEQTLLARVVQTVSLVCPEVIVAGGAQSLTDGLGPDVRWVPDPAGAIGPLAGVTAGLQAASHDGCLIVACDIPFLNPALL
;
A
#
# COMPACT_ATOMS: atom_id res chain seq x y z
N MET A 1 1.31 -23.43 -5.53
CA MET A 1 1.62 -22.23 -6.32
C MET A 1 0.28 -21.54 -6.52
N SER A 2 -0.12 -20.66 -5.60
CA SER A 2 -1.44 -20.04 -5.62
C SER A 2 -1.58 -19.14 -6.83
N ASP A 3 -2.76 -19.19 -7.44
CA ASP A 3 -3.19 -18.37 -8.56
C ASP A 3 -3.17 -16.89 -8.14
N ARG A 4 -2.09 -16.17 -8.47
CA ARG A 4 -2.00 -14.72 -8.27
C ARG A 4 -3.07 -14.10 -9.18
N ARG A 5 -4.08 -13.44 -8.60
CA ARG A 5 -5.13 -12.79 -9.38
C ARG A 5 -4.50 -11.74 -10.28
N GLN A 6 -5.04 -11.55 -11.50
CA GLN A 6 -4.64 -10.44 -12.37
C GLN A 6 -5.22 -9.12 -11.83
N ALA A 7 -4.73 -8.67 -10.67
CA ALA A 7 -5.16 -7.45 -10.00
C ALA A 7 -3.97 -6.71 -9.38
N THR A 8 -4.02 -5.38 -9.44
CA THR A 8 -3.05 -4.50 -8.78
C THR A 8 -3.45 -4.30 -7.32
N GLY A 9 -2.52 -4.55 -6.39
CA GLY A 9 -2.69 -4.19 -4.99
C GLY A 9 -2.35 -2.73 -4.77
N ILE A 10 -3.26 -1.93 -4.23
CA ILE A 10 -3.07 -0.51 -3.90
C ILE A 10 -3.12 -0.37 -2.38
N ILE A 11 -2.01 0.03 -1.78
CA ILE A 11 -1.87 0.27 -0.36
C ILE A 11 -1.84 1.77 -0.11
N LEU A 12 -2.84 2.27 0.61
CA LEU A 12 -2.95 3.67 0.98
C LEU A 12 -2.01 3.94 2.17
N ALA A 13 -0.90 4.64 1.90
CA ALA A 13 0.10 5.04 2.89
C ALA A 13 0.14 6.56 3.12
N GLY A 14 -0.72 7.31 2.43
CA GLY A 14 -0.93 8.75 2.63
C GLY A 14 -1.81 9.10 3.83
N GLY A 15 -1.89 10.39 4.12
CA GLY A 15 -2.60 10.96 5.26
C GLY A 15 -1.64 11.35 6.38
N SER A 16 -1.69 12.63 6.78
CA SER A 16 -0.94 13.11 7.93
C SER A 16 -1.37 12.32 9.15
N SER A 17 -0.46 11.54 9.73
CA SER A 17 -0.65 10.76 10.96
C SER A 17 -0.75 11.69 12.19
N VAL A 18 -1.59 12.74 12.12
CA VAL A 18 -1.66 13.83 13.11
C VAL A 18 -2.10 13.30 14.48
N ARG A 19 -2.87 12.21 14.52
CA ARG A 19 -3.28 11.54 15.76
C ARG A 19 -2.19 10.70 16.44
N MET A 20 -1.08 10.40 15.76
CA MET A 20 -0.02 9.49 16.26
C MET A 20 1.36 10.14 16.41
N GLY A 21 1.54 11.41 16.01
CA GLY A 21 2.77 12.18 16.28
C GLY A 21 4.04 11.69 15.56
N LYS A 22 4.00 10.56 14.85
CA LYS A 22 5.02 10.00 13.95
C LYS A 22 4.34 9.39 12.71
N ASP A 23 5.04 9.36 11.58
CA ASP A 23 4.55 8.69 10.36
C ASP A 23 4.18 7.23 10.66
N LYS A 24 2.88 6.91 10.66
CA LYS A 24 2.35 5.56 10.98
C LYS A 24 3.00 4.46 10.15
N ALA A 25 3.39 4.76 8.92
CA ALA A 25 4.03 3.82 8.01
C ALA A 25 5.41 3.35 8.48
N ASN A 26 6.05 4.08 9.41
CA ASN A 26 7.33 3.73 10.03
C ASN A 26 7.19 3.20 11.46
N LEU A 27 5.96 2.91 11.93
CA LEU A 27 5.80 2.25 13.21
C LEU A 27 6.20 0.78 13.08
N GLU A 28 7.26 0.44 13.80
CA GLU A 28 7.75 -0.93 13.90
C GLU A 28 6.82 -1.75 14.80
N LEU A 29 6.33 -2.86 14.26
CA LEU A 29 5.68 -3.91 15.01
C LEU A 29 6.48 -5.18 14.79
N SER A 30 7.19 -5.65 15.83
CA SER A 30 8.00 -6.87 15.75
C SER A 30 9.01 -6.83 14.60
N GLU A 31 9.87 -5.81 14.56
CA GLU A 31 11.00 -5.66 13.62
C GLU A 31 10.63 -5.37 12.15
N GLN A 32 9.34 -5.20 11.84
CA GLN A 32 8.87 -4.81 10.51
C GLN A 32 7.92 -3.61 10.62
N THR A 33 7.92 -2.76 9.60
CA THR A 33 6.92 -1.69 9.52
C THR A 33 5.53 -2.27 9.21
N LEU A 34 4.48 -1.58 9.66
CA LEU A 34 3.10 -1.95 9.30
C LEU A 34 2.92 -2.07 7.78
N LEU A 35 3.52 -1.14 7.03
CA LEU A 35 3.50 -1.14 5.57
C LEU A 35 4.17 -2.39 5.00
N ALA A 36 5.37 -2.75 5.46
CA ALA A 36 6.07 -3.94 4.97
C ALA A 36 5.23 -5.21 5.15
N ARG A 37 4.53 -5.34 6.28
CA ARG A 37 3.66 -6.48 6.56
C ARG A 37 2.42 -6.54 5.66
N VAL A 38 1.79 -5.39 5.40
CA VAL A 38 0.68 -5.30 4.44
C VAL A 38 1.16 -5.63 3.03
N VAL A 39 2.32 -5.09 2.60
CA VAL A 39 2.93 -5.39 1.30
C VAL A 39 3.20 -6.88 1.13
N GLN A 40 3.80 -7.53 2.14
CA GLN A 40 4.05 -8.97 2.10
C GLN A 40 2.76 -9.75 1.88
N THR A 41 1.70 -9.39 2.60
CA THR A 41 0.40 -10.08 2.54
C THR A 41 -0.28 -9.88 1.19
N VAL A 42 -0.33 -8.63 0.69
CA VAL A 42 -0.94 -8.30 -0.61
C VAL A 42 -0.16 -8.92 -1.76
N SER A 43 1.18 -8.97 -1.67
CA SER A 43 2.04 -9.60 -2.68
C SER A 43 1.77 -11.09 -2.89
N LEU A 44 1.14 -11.78 -1.92
CA LEU A 44 0.74 -13.19 -2.07
C LEU A 44 -0.39 -13.38 -3.09
N VAL A 45 -1.23 -12.36 -3.30
CA VAL A 45 -2.44 -12.44 -4.12
C VAL A 45 -2.41 -11.52 -5.34
N CYS A 46 -1.61 -10.44 -5.29
CA CYS A 46 -1.43 -9.48 -6.38
C CYS A 46 0.00 -9.58 -6.96
N PRO A 47 0.16 -9.65 -8.30
CA PRO A 47 1.47 -9.62 -8.96
C PRO A 47 2.13 -8.23 -8.95
N GLU A 48 1.35 -7.17 -8.79
CA GLU A 48 1.81 -5.79 -8.71
C GLU A 48 1.31 -5.15 -7.40
N VAL A 49 2.17 -4.37 -6.74
CA VAL A 49 1.78 -3.58 -5.56
C VAL A 49 2.18 -2.12 -5.74
N ILE A 50 1.23 -1.22 -5.48
CA ILE A 50 1.40 0.23 -5.48
C ILE A 50 1.20 0.73 -4.05
N VAL A 51 2.15 1.50 -3.55
CA VAL A 51 2.02 2.27 -2.31
C VAL A 51 1.69 3.71 -2.68
N ALA A 52 0.47 4.16 -2.37
CA ALA A 52 -0.04 5.47 -2.74
C ALA A 52 0.03 6.46 -1.58
N GLY A 53 0.62 7.64 -1.82
CA GLY A 53 0.83 8.70 -0.85
C GLY A 53 2.06 8.48 0.04
N GLY A 54 2.23 9.33 1.06
CA GLY A 54 3.39 9.27 1.95
C GLY A 54 4.72 9.60 1.26
N ALA A 55 5.84 9.24 1.89
CA ALA A 55 7.19 9.46 1.33
C ALA A 55 7.63 8.31 0.43
N GLN A 56 8.39 8.61 -0.63
CA GLN A 56 8.95 7.59 -1.54
C GLN A 56 9.81 6.55 -0.81
N SER A 57 10.53 6.96 0.24
CA SER A 57 11.38 6.07 1.05
C SER A 57 10.62 4.94 1.74
N LEU A 58 9.28 5.03 1.81
CA LEU A 58 8.44 3.96 2.38
C LEU A 58 8.52 2.66 1.59
N THR A 59 8.86 2.71 0.30
CA THR A 59 8.97 1.51 -0.55
C THR A 59 10.38 0.92 -0.61
N ASP A 60 11.36 1.54 0.05
CA ASP A 60 12.74 1.08 0.01
C ASP A 60 12.86 -0.33 0.59
N GLY A 61 13.38 -1.27 -0.21
CA GLY A 61 13.58 -2.66 0.20
C GLY A 61 12.30 -3.52 0.29
N LEU A 62 11.14 -3.04 -0.17
CA LEU A 62 9.89 -3.80 -0.10
C LEU A 62 9.71 -4.84 -1.23
N GLY A 63 10.59 -4.85 -2.23
CA GLY A 63 10.61 -5.83 -3.30
C GLY A 63 10.49 -5.20 -4.71
N PRO A 64 10.79 -5.98 -5.76
CA PRO A 64 10.85 -5.47 -7.13
C PRO A 64 9.48 -5.13 -7.75
N ASP A 65 8.41 -5.79 -7.28
CA ASP A 65 7.05 -5.60 -7.78
C ASP A 65 6.29 -4.48 -7.03
N VAL A 66 6.99 -3.73 -6.16
CA VAL A 66 6.43 -2.68 -5.32
C VAL A 66 6.88 -1.32 -5.84
N ARG A 67 5.93 -0.42 -6.12
CA ARG A 67 6.22 0.94 -6.55
C ARG A 67 5.47 1.98 -5.74
N TRP A 68 6.10 3.13 -5.54
CA TRP A 68 5.48 4.28 -4.90
C TRP A 68 4.82 5.20 -5.92
N VAL A 69 3.68 5.78 -5.56
CA VAL A 69 2.98 6.82 -6.32
C VAL A 69 2.59 7.96 -5.37
N PRO A 70 2.96 9.22 -5.67
CA PRO A 70 2.55 10.36 -4.84
C PRO A 70 1.05 10.66 -4.98
N ASP A 71 0.46 11.26 -3.95
CA ASP A 71 -0.88 11.83 -4.06
C ASP A 71 -0.90 12.99 -5.08
N PRO A 72 -2.01 13.21 -5.81
CA PRO A 72 -2.14 14.36 -6.70
C PRO A 72 -1.97 15.68 -5.92
N ALA A 73 -1.31 16.67 -6.54
CA ALA A 73 -1.07 17.95 -5.91
C ALA A 73 -2.38 18.65 -5.48
N GLY A 74 -2.46 19.05 -4.22
CA GLY A 74 -3.65 19.70 -3.66
C GLY A 74 -4.81 18.77 -3.31
N ALA A 75 -4.70 17.46 -3.56
CA ALA A 75 -5.70 16.49 -3.14
C ALA A 75 -5.57 16.19 -1.63
N ILE A 76 -6.69 15.93 -0.97
CA ILE A 76 -6.74 15.68 0.47
C ILE A 76 -7.57 14.43 0.74
N GLY A 77 -7.08 13.60 1.66
CA GLY A 77 -7.80 12.45 2.19
C GLY A 77 -7.63 11.16 1.38
N PRO A 78 -8.29 10.08 1.79
CA PRO A 78 -8.05 8.73 1.26
C PRO A 78 -8.31 8.59 -0.25
N LEU A 79 -9.25 9.37 -0.79
CA LEU A 79 -9.58 9.35 -2.22
C LEU A 79 -8.44 9.87 -3.10
N ALA A 80 -7.53 10.69 -2.56
CA ALA A 80 -6.32 11.13 -3.27
C ALA A 80 -5.46 9.92 -3.65
N GLY A 81 -5.15 9.08 -2.66
CA GLY A 81 -4.34 7.87 -2.86
C GLY A 81 -5.07 6.81 -3.69
N VAL A 82 -6.40 6.67 -3.53
CA VAL A 82 -7.19 5.80 -4.42
C VAL A 82 -7.08 6.24 -5.87
N THR A 83 -7.24 7.54 -6.14
CA THR A 83 -7.16 8.10 -7.49
C THR A 83 -5.78 7.88 -8.09
N ALA A 84 -4.72 8.23 -7.34
CA ALA A 84 -3.34 8.05 -7.78
C ALA A 84 -3.03 6.56 -8.07
N GLY A 85 -3.44 5.66 -7.18
CA GLY A 85 -3.24 4.22 -7.33
C GLY A 85 -3.96 3.65 -8.54
N LEU A 86 -5.24 4.03 -8.75
CA LEU A 86 -6.04 3.56 -9.88
C LEU A 86 -5.50 4.08 -11.23
N GLN A 87 -5.04 5.33 -11.29
CA GLN A 87 -4.41 5.89 -12.50
C GLN A 87 -3.11 5.19 -12.85
N ALA A 88 -2.39 4.70 -11.84
CA ALA A 88 -1.13 4.02 -12.03
C ALA A 88 -1.31 2.53 -12.34
N ALA A 89 -2.37 1.87 -11.87
CA ALA A 89 -2.56 0.42 -11.91
C ALA A 89 -2.42 -0.20 -13.32
N SER A 90 -1.76 -1.36 -13.38
CA SER A 90 -1.50 -2.08 -14.64
C SER A 90 -2.58 -3.11 -14.98
N HIS A 91 -3.51 -3.40 -14.07
CA HIS A 91 -4.55 -4.41 -14.23
C HIS A 91 -5.95 -3.81 -14.12
N ASP A 92 -6.94 -4.45 -14.76
CA ASP A 92 -8.34 -4.04 -14.70
C ASP A 92 -8.94 -4.18 -13.28
N GLY A 93 -8.46 -5.16 -12.52
CA GLY A 93 -8.83 -5.38 -11.13
C GLY A 93 -7.89 -4.65 -10.17
N CYS A 94 -8.44 -3.99 -9.15
CA CYS A 94 -7.65 -3.37 -8.09
C CYS A 94 -8.13 -3.82 -6.71
N LEU A 95 -7.20 -4.25 -5.85
CA LEU A 95 -7.42 -4.47 -4.43
C LEU A 95 -6.90 -3.26 -3.66
N ILE A 96 -7.79 -2.52 -3.00
CA ILE A 96 -7.40 -1.32 -2.24
C ILE A 96 -7.43 -1.62 -0.74
N VAL A 97 -6.34 -1.37 -0.05
CA VAL A 97 -6.19 -1.60 1.40
C VAL A 97 -5.50 -0.43 2.09
N ALA A 98 -5.76 -0.23 3.38
CA ALA A 98 -5.02 0.73 4.20
C ALA A 98 -3.68 0.14 4.68
N CYS A 99 -2.67 0.98 4.93
CA CYS A 99 -1.39 0.51 5.47
C CYS A 99 -1.43 0.11 6.96
N ASP A 100 -2.49 0.49 7.70
CA ASP A 100 -2.61 0.25 9.14
C ASP A 100 -3.49 -0.96 9.52
N ILE A 101 -3.74 -1.85 8.56
CA ILE A 101 -4.38 -3.17 8.77
C ILE A 101 -3.37 -4.32 8.60
N PRO A 102 -2.35 -4.46 9.48
CA PRO A 102 -1.25 -5.43 9.33
C PRO A 102 -1.65 -6.91 9.49
N PHE A 103 -2.90 -7.19 9.86
CA PHE A 103 -3.43 -8.53 10.09
C PHE A 103 -4.44 -8.95 9.01
N LEU A 104 -4.25 -8.45 7.78
CA LEU A 104 -5.01 -8.90 6.61
C LEU A 104 -4.97 -10.41 6.48
N ASN A 105 -6.14 -11.02 6.23
CA ASN A 105 -6.25 -12.44 5.97
C ASN A 105 -6.24 -12.67 4.44
N PRO A 106 -5.19 -13.29 3.86
CA PRO A 106 -5.09 -13.53 2.42
C PRO A 106 -6.28 -14.29 1.84
N ALA A 107 -6.95 -15.15 2.62
CA ALA A 107 -8.08 -15.93 2.14
C ALA A 107 -9.35 -15.08 1.91
N LEU A 108 -9.39 -13.85 2.44
CA LEU A 108 -10.49 -12.89 2.27
C LEU A 108 -10.19 -11.79 1.25
N LEU A 109 -9.00 -11.81 0.65
CA LEU A 109 -8.56 -10.88 -0.39
C LEU A 109 -8.82 -11.50 -1.76
#